data_AF-A0A0R1FB75-F1
#
_entry.id   AF-A0A0R1FB75-F1
#
_cell.length_a   1.000
_cell.length_b   1.000
_cell.length_c   1.000
_cell.angle_alpha   90.00
_cell.angle_beta   90.00
_cell.angle_gamma   90.00
#
_symmetry.space_group_name_H-M   'P 1'
#
loop_
_entity.id
_entity.type
_entity.pdbx_description
1 polymer ?
#
loop_
_entity_poly.entity_id
_entity_poly.type
_entity_poly.pdbx_seq_one_letter_code
_entity_poly.pdbx_strand_id
1 'polypeptide(L)'
;MAHNVSRTEELIGILTDVSNHRFREARSINPESMLYQTTYYAVQEKLLADASVEDPTNKPVASIDLRNASLTPAGEEFLAAHKN
;
A
#
# COMPACT_ATOMS: atom_id res chain seq x y z
N MET A 1 5.12 19.11 9.17
CA MET A 1 6.10 18.28 8.42
C MET A 1 6.10 16.80 8.82
N ALA A 2 5.63 16.40 10.01
CA ALA A 2 5.68 14.99 10.48
C ALA A 2 4.75 14.00 9.77
N HIS A 3 3.58 14.45 9.29
CA HIS A 3 2.55 13.55 8.72
C HIS A 3 2.95 12.94 7.36
N ASN A 4 3.85 13.59 6.62
CA ASN A 4 4.30 13.09 5.32
C ASN A 4 5.42 12.07 5.47
N VAL A 5 6.32 12.25 6.44
CA VAL A 5 7.42 11.32 6.70
C VAL A 5 6.87 9.95 7.11
N SER A 6 5.90 9.92 8.04
CA SER A 6 5.30 8.66 8.48
C SER A 6 4.57 7.90 7.36
N ARG A 7 3.91 8.61 6.44
CA ARG A 7 3.27 7.99 5.28
C ARG A 7 4.31 7.48 4.27
N THR A 8 5.39 8.22 4.04
CA THR A 8 6.50 7.78 3.18
C THR A 8 7.15 6.52 3.72
N GLU A 9 7.42 6.45 5.03
CA GLU A 9 7.99 5.25 5.68
C GLU A 9 7.06 4.04 5.56
N GLU A 10 5.76 4.22 5.82
CA GLU A 10 4.77 3.16 5.64
C GLU A 10 4.71 2.71 4.17
N LEU A 11 4.74 3.65 3.22
CA LEU A 11 4.71 3.35 1.80
C LEU A 11 5.95 2.55 1.38
N ILE A 12 7.15 2.92 1.82
CA ILE A 12 8.39 2.16 1.60
C ILE A 12 8.24 0.73 2.14
N GLY A 13 7.66 0.57 3.32
CA GLY A 13 7.38 -0.73 3.93
C GLY A 13 6.45 -1.58 3.06
N ILE A 14 5.30 -1.03 2.66
CA ILE A 14 4.32 -1.72 1.80
C ILE A 14 4.94 -2.13 0.47
N LEU A 15 5.62 -1.21 -0.22
CA LEU A 15 6.24 -1.51 -1.52
C LEU A 15 7.34 -2.56 -1.38
N THR A 16 8.14 -2.52 -0.31
CA THR A 16 9.14 -3.54 0.00
C THR A 16 8.50 -4.91 0.28
N ASP A 17 7.39 -4.95 1.00
CA ASP A 17 6.71 -6.20 1.31
C ASP A 17 6.01 -6.81 0.09
N VAL A 18 5.48 -5.97 -0.81
CA VAL A 18 4.98 -6.38 -2.12
C VAL A 18 6.12 -6.94 -2.97
N SER A 19 7.26 -6.23 -3.08
CA SER A 19 8.40 -6.67 -3.89
C SER A 19 9.00 -8.00 -3.41
N ASN A 20 8.85 -8.30 -2.12
CA ASN A 20 9.32 -9.54 -1.51
C ASN A 20 8.21 -10.61 -1.39
N HIS A 21 7.03 -10.39 -1.98
CA HIS A 21 5.86 -11.29 -1.92
C HIS A 21 5.51 -11.76 -0.50
N ARG A 22 5.52 -10.83 0.47
CA ARG A 22 5.28 -11.12 1.89
C ARG A 22 3.80 -11.20 2.25
N PHE A 23 2.91 -10.60 1.46
CA PHE A 23 1.46 -10.69 1.67
C PHE A 23 0.96 -12.09 1.26
N ARG A 24 0.36 -12.82 2.20
CA ARG A 24 -0.11 -14.21 2.00
C ARG A 24 -1.62 -14.34 1.98
N GLU A 25 -2.34 -13.34 2.49
CA GLU A 25 -3.79 -13.33 2.61
C GLU A 25 -4.35 -11.91 2.43
N ALA A 26 -5.62 -11.83 2.06
CA ALA A 26 -6.37 -10.59 2.16
C ALA A 26 -6.61 -10.27 3.64
N ARG A 27 -6.65 -8.98 3.98
CA ARG A 27 -6.79 -8.52 5.36
C ARG A 27 -7.98 -7.58 5.49
N SER A 28 -8.87 -7.93 6.42
CA SER A 28 -9.87 -6.99 6.95
C SER A 28 -9.19 -5.99 7.86
N ILE A 29 -9.34 -4.70 7.56
CA ILE A 29 -8.61 -3.61 8.19
C ILE A 29 -9.49 -2.37 8.39
N ASN A 30 -9.18 -1.58 9.41
CA ASN A 30 -9.80 -0.29 9.63
C ASN A 30 -9.43 0.67 8.47
N PRO A 31 -10.41 1.27 7.77
CA PRO A 31 -10.17 2.24 6.70
C PRO A 31 -9.40 3.49 7.16
N GLU A 32 -9.46 3.83 8.44
CA GLU A 32 -8.73 4.95 9.04
C GLU A 32 -7.29 4.60 9.44
N SER A 33 -6.87 3.35 9.27
CA SER A 33 -5.49 2.94 9.58
C SER A 33 -4.49 3.47 8.55
N MET A 34 -3.26 3.75 9.01
CA MET A 34 -2.17 4.19 8.13
C MET A 34 -1.92 3.18 7.00
N LEU A 35 -1.93 1.88 7.31
CA LEU A 35 -1.74 0.82 6.32
C LEU A 35 -2.82 0.85 5.23
N TYR A 36 -4.10 0.98 5.59
CA TYR A 36 -5.17 1.07 4.60
C TYR A 36 -5.03 2.33 3.73
N GLN A 37 -4.91 3.50 4.36
CA GLN A 37 -4.83 4.77 3.63
C GLN A 37 -3.60 4.84 2.72
N THR A 38 -2.47 4.26 3.15
CA THR A 38 -1.22 4.26 2.38
C THR A 38 -1.28 3.24 1.24
N THR A 39 -1.91 2.07 1.46
CA THR A 39 -2.16 1.10 0.38
C THR A 39 -3.11 1.69 -0.67
N TYR A 40 -4.20 2.34 -0.23
CA TYR A 40 -5.12 3.04 -1.12
C TYR A 40 -4.41 4.11 -1.94
N TYR A 41 -3.57 4.93 -1.29
CA TYR A 41 -2.73 5.92 -1.96
C TYR A 41 -1.80 5.28 -3.00
N ALA A 42 -1.11 4.19 -2.67
CA ALA A 42 -0.21 3.49 -3.60
C ALA A 42 -0.94 2.99 -4.86
N VAL A 43 -2.20 2.55 -4.73
CA VAL A 43 -3.05 2.16 -5.86
C VAL A 43 -3.48 3.38 -6.68
N GLN A 44 -3.90 4.48 -6.04
CA GLN A 44 -4.29 5.71 -6.73
C GLN A 44 -3.14 6.32 -7.54
N GLU A 45 -1.93 6.32 -6.98
CA GLU A 45 -0.71 6.79 -7.65
C GLU A 45 -0.12 5.77 -8.64
N LYS A 46 -0.80 4.63 -8.86
CA LYS A 46 -0.36 3.56 -9.76
C LYS A 46 1.04 3.03 -9.45
N LEU A 47 1.42 2.99 -8.17
CA LEU A 47 2.67 2.38 -7.71
C LEU A 47 2.55 0.86 -7.62
N LEU A 48 1.33 0.35 -7.48
CA LEU A 48 1.00 -1.08 -7.42
C LEU A 48 0.10 -1.47 -8.59
N ALA A 49 0.39 -2.62 -9.20
CA ALA A 49 -0.49 -3.35 -10.11
C ALA A 49 -1.09 -4.55 -9.38
N ASP A 50 -2.25 -5.01 -9.85
CA ASP A 50 -2.94 -6.22 -9.36
C ASP A 50 -3.24 -6.24 -7.84
N ALA A 51 -3.26 -5.05 -7.22
CA ALA A 51 -3.70 -4.84 -5.85
C ALA A 51 -5.22 -4.62 -5.79
N SER A 52 -5.89 -5.24 -4.82
CA SER A 52 -7.31 -4.99 -4.55
C SER A 52 -7.47 -4.23 -3.25
N VAL A 53 -8.19 -3.12 -3.28
CA VAL A 53 -8.55 -2.31 -2.11
C VAL A 53 -10.04 -2.06 -2.18
N GLU A 54 -10.77 -2.57 -1.19
CA GLU A 54 -12.22 -2.42 -1.11
C GLU A 54 -12.60 -0.99 -0.70
N ASP A 55 -13.55 -0.39 -1.42
CA ASP A 55 -14.13 0.90 -1.03
C ASP A 55 -14.84 0.79 0.35
N PRO A 56 -14.42 1.58 1.36
CA PRO A 56 -14.93 1.51 2.71
C PRO A 56 -16.21 2.33 2.90
N THR A 57 -16.75 2.96 1.84
CA THR A 57 -17.91 3.85 1.95
C THR A 57 -19.06 3.15 2.68
N ASN A 58 -19.48 3.74 3.81
CA ASN A 58 -20.50 3.23 4.72
C ASN A 58 -20.17 1.90 5.42
N LYS A 59 -18.89 1.51 5.54
CA LYS A 59 -18.46 0.29 6.23
C LYS A 59 -17.45 0.60 7.34
N PRO A 60 -17.56 -0.04 8.52
CA PRO A 60 -16.60 0.13 9.61
C PRO A 60 -15.26 -0.58 9.36
N VAL A 61 -15.22 -1.48 8.37
CA VAL A 61 -14.06 -2.31 8.01
C VAL A 61 -14.02 -2.43 6.48
N ALA A 62 -12.83 -2.42 5.90
CA ALA A 62 -12.60 -2.72 4.49
C ALA A 62 -11.58 -3.87 4.35
N SER A 63 -11.47 -4.41 3.15
CA SER A 63 -10.47 -5.42 2.79
C SER A 63 -9.36 -4.82 1.91
N ILE A 64 -8.12 -5.23 2.18
CA ILE A 64 -6.99 -5.09 1.23
C ILE A 64 -6.47 -6.47 0.86
N ASP A 65 -6.17 -6.68 -0.42
CA ASP A 65 -5.54 -7.89 -0.92
C ASP A 65 -4.36 -7.54 -1.82
N LEU A 66 -3.16 -7.86 -1.33
CA LEU A 66 -1.87 -7.59 -1.98
C LEU A 66 -1.13 -8.88 -2.36
N ARG A 67 -1.78 -10.05 -2.25
CA ARG A 67 -1.12 -11.34 -2.52
C ARG A 67 -0.53 -11.44 -3.92
N ASN A 68 -1.27 -10.92 -4.90
CA ASN A 68 -0.89 -10.93 -6.31
C ASN A 68 -0.36 -9.57 -6.77
N ALA A 69 -0.24 -8.60 -5.86
CA ALA A 69 0.22 -7.29 -6.21
C ALA A 69 1.69 -7.31 -6.66
N SER A 70 2.02 -6.43 -7.59
CA SER A 70 3.39 -6.21 -8.06
C SER A 70 3.68 -4.71 -8.13
N LEU A 71 4.97 -4.35 -8.07
CA LEU A 71 5.36 -2.96 -8.30
C LEU A 71 5.18 -2.61 -9.77
N THR A 72 4.65 -1.42 -10.05
CA THR A 72 4.75 -0.83 -11.39
C THR A 72 6.14 -0.20 -11.56
N PRO A 73 6.53 0.21 -12.79
CA PRO A 73 7.77 0.97 -12.97
C PRO A 73 7.87 2.22 -12.08
N ALA A 74 6.76 2.92 -11.84
CA ALA A 74 6.71 4.07 -10.94
C ALA A 74 6.91 3.65 -9.46
N GLY A 75 6.35 2.50 -9.07
CA GLY A 75 6.57 1.92 -7.73
C GLY A 75 8.02 1.51 -7.49
N GLU A 76 8.66 0.92 -8.49
CA GLU A 76 10.09 0.56 -8.45
C GLU A 76 10.98 1.80 -8.34
N GLU A 77 10.73 2.83 -9.16
CA GLU A 77 11.46 4.11 -9.13
C GLU A 77 11.30 4.81 -7.77
N PHE A 78 10.07 4.88 -7.26
CA PHE A 78 9.80 5.44 -5.93
C PHE A 78 10.59 4.70 -4.86
N LEU A 79 10.55 3.36 -4.84
CA LEU A 79 11.24 2.57 -3.84
C LEU A 79 12.76 2.74 -3.93
N ALA A 80 13.32 2.76 -5.14
CA ALA A 80 14.75 2.98 -5.34
C ALA A 80 15.22 4.36 -4.86
N ALA A 81 14.42 5.41 -5.06
CA ALA A 81 14.75 6.77 -4.64
C ALA A 81 14.74 6.96 -3.11
N HIS A 82 14.00 6.11 -2.37
CA HIS A 82 13.75 6.31 -0.93
C HIS A 82 14.32 5.22 -0.02
N LYS A 83 14.98 4.18 -0.56
CA LYS A 83 15.58 3.08 0.23
C LYS A 83 16.99 3.39 0.77
N ASN A 84 17.49 4.63 0.60
CA ASN A 84 18.83 5.05 1.02
C ASN A 84 18.89 5.57 2.45
#